data_AF-A0A6G7XTI3-F1
#
_entry.id   AF-A0A6G7XTI3-F1
#
_cell.length_a   1.000
_cell.length_b   1.000
_cell.length_c   1.000
_cell.angle_alpha   90.00
_cell.angle_beta   90.00
_cell.angle_gamma   90.00
#
_symmetry.space_group_name_H-M   'P 1'
#
loop_
_entity.id
_entity.type
_entity.pdbx_description
1 polymer ?
#
loop_
_entity_poly.entity_id
_entity_poly.type
_entity_poly.pdbx_seq_one_letter_code
_entity_poly.pdbx_strand_id
1 'polypeptide(L)'
;MTETNPFGGGFDMNALLEQAQAMQQQMVSAQERLAEAEIEGTVADGLVTVTVDGTGEMRGVKIRANSFDPGDTEDLEDLIIAAYRDARSKADAAAAEAFGPLAGGLGGLTGGDGAGLPGLGALGGDAVPGETDRGPEGSGGSRSLGF
;
A
#
# COMPACT_ATOMS: atom_id res chain seq x y z
N MET A 1 -21.70 -5.01 -54.46
CA MET A 1 -20.85 -5.77 -53.52
C MET A 1 -20.58 -4.81 -52.37
N THR A 2 -21.26 -4.98 -51.24
CA THR A 2 -21.08 -4.14 -50.06
C THR A 2 -19.94 -4.74 -49.25
N GLU A 3 -18.76 -4.14 -49.32
CA GLU A 3 -17.66 -4.45 -48.39
C GLU A 3 -18.05 -3.95 -47.00
N THR A 4 -18.67 -4.83 -46.23
CA THR A 4 -18.80 -4.69 -44.79
C THR A 4 -17.42 -4.88 -44.20
N ASN A 5 -16.76 -3.78 -43.82
CA ASN A 5 -15.52 -3.79 -43.06
C ASN A 5 -15.83 -4.17 -41.60
N PRO A 6 -15.51 -5.39 -41.11
CA PRO A 6 -15.99 -5.86 -39.82
C PRO A 6 -15.12 -5.46 -38.62
N PHE A 7 -14.11 -4.60 -38.79
CA PHE A 7 -13.17 -4.18 -37.72
C PHE A 7 -12.70 -2.72 -37.81
N GLY A 8 -13.58 -1.77 -38.12
CA GLY A 8 -13.24 -0.34 -38.21
C GLY A 8 -13.33 0.45 -36.91
N GLY A 9 -13.20 -0.17 -35.75
CA GLY A 9 -13.18 0.51 -34.45
C GLY A 9 -11.77 1.01 -34.15
N GLY A 10 -11.34 2.07 -34.83
CA GLY A 10 -10.09 2.74 -34.53
C GLY A 10 -10.21 3.42 -33.16
N PHE A 11 -9.76 2.76 -32.10
CA PHE A 11 -9.36 3.46 -30.89
C PHE A 11 -8.43 4.60 -31.30
N ASP A 12 -8.75 5.84 -30.95
CA ASP A 12 -7.96 7.03 -31.23
C ASP A 12 -6.56 6.90 -30.62
N MET A 13 -5.64 6.25 -31.34
CA MET A 13 -4.26 6.05 -30.93
C MET A 13 -3.55 7.37 -30.63
N ASN A 14 -3.99 8.46 -31.27
CA ASN A 14 -3.48 9.81 -31.04
C ASN A 14 -3.89 10.33 -29.65
N ALA A 15 -5.17 10.24 -29.31
CA ALA A 15 -5.68 10.62 -27.99
C ALA A 15 -5.08 9.75 -26.86
N LEU A 16 -4.89 8.45 -27.12
CA LEU A 16 -4.22 7.55 -26.18
C LEU A 16 -2.77 7.98 -25.91
N LEU A 17 -2.03 8.35 -26.97
CA LEU A 17 -0.65 8.79 -26.85
C LEU A 17 -0.55 10.12 -26.07
N GLU A 18 -1.44 11.07 -26.34
CA GLU A 18 -1.52 12.34 -25.60
C GLU A 18 -1.82 12.11 -24.11
N GLN A 19 -2.78 11.23 -23.81
CA GLN A 19 -3.12 10.87 -22.44
C GLN A 19 -1.96 10.19 -21.71
N ALA A 20 -1.23 9.30 -22.39
CA ALA A 20 -0.05 8.65 -21.82
C ALA A 20 1.09 9.64 -21.52
N GLN A 21 1.32 10.61 -22.41
CA GLN A 21 2.32 11.67 -22.18
C GLN A 21 1.92 12.56 -21.00
N ALA A 22 0.65 12.97 -20.93
CA ALA A 22 0.14 13.75 -19.81
C ALA A 22 0.29 12.98 -18.48
N MET A 23 -0.01 11.68 -18.45
CA MET A 23 0.16 10.83 -17.27
C MET A 23 1.62 10.75 -16.84
N GLN A 24 2.55 10.58 -17.78
CA GLN A 24 3.99 10.53 -17.47
C GLN A 24 4.46 11.83 -16.81
N GLN A 25 4.06 12.98 -17.35
CA GLN A 25 4.39 14.29 -16.77
C GLN A 25 3.76 14.46 -15.38
N GLN A 26 2.48 14.14 -15.23
CA GLN A 26 1.78 14.24 -13.94
C GLN A 26 2.40 13.34 -12.87
N MET A 27 2.89 12.15 -13.23
CA MET A 27 3.56 11.24 -12.30
C MET A 27 4.90 11.80 -11.82
N VAL A 28 5.70 12.40 -12.71
CA VAL A 28 6.95 13.07 -12.33
C VAL A 28 6.66 14.28 -11.42
N SER A 29 5.74 15.16 -11.84
CA SER A 29 5.39 16.34 -11.05
C SER A 29 4.68 16.02 -9.74
N ALA A 30 3.98 14.88 -9.63
CA ALA A 30 3.42 14.42 -8.36
C ALA A 30 4.53 13.98 -7.38
N GLN A 31 5.54 13.25 -7.88
CA GLN A 31 6.68 12.84 -7.07
C GLN A 31 7.48 14.05 -6.56
N GLU A 32 7.76 15.02 -7.42
CA GLU A 32 8.46 16.26 -7.04
C GLU A 32 7.66 17.04 -5.99
N ARG A 33 6.36 17.26 -6.22
CA ARG A 33 5.50 17.94 -5.26
C ARG A 33 5.41 17.24 -3.91
N LEU A 34 5.40 15.90 -3.88
CA LEU A 34 5.41 15.16 -2.61
C LEU A 34 6.73 15.32 -1.88
N ALA A 35 7.86 15.34 -2.59
CA ALA A 35 9.18 15.56 -1.97
C ALA A 35 9.32 16.98 -1.39
N GLU A 36 8.68 17.97 -2.00
CA GLU A 36 8.70 19.37 -1.54
C GLU A 36 7.58 19.70 -0.53
N ALA A 37 6.51 18.91 -0.49
CA ALA A 37 5.38 19.16 0.40
C ALA A 37 5.76 18.93 1.86
N GLU A 38 5.70 19.97 2.68
CA GLU A 38 5.90 19.87 4.13
C GLU A 38 4.57 19.58 4.83
N ILE A 39 4.55 18.52 5.63
CA ILE A 39 3.38 18.02 6.33
C ILE A 39 3.69 17.97 7.82
N GLU A 40 2.88 18.66 8.60
CA GLU A 40 3.08 18.79 10.04
C GLU A 40 2.14 17.85 10.82
N GLY A 41 2.75 17.00 11.65
CA GLY A 41 2.07 16.23 12.69
C GLY A 41 2.25 16.91 14.03
N THR A 42 1.20 16.97 14.84
CA THR A 42 1.21 17.72 16.10
C THR A 42 0.47 16.96 17.18
N VAL A 43 1.02 16.93 18.38
CA VAL A 43 0.44 16.26 19.56
C VAL A 43 0.45 17.17 20.78
N ALA A 44 -0.25 16.71 21.83
CA ALA A 44 -0.32 17.38 23.13
C ALA A 44 -0.61 18.89 23.02
N ASP A 45 -1.63 19.26 22.23
CA ASP A 45 -2.06 20.66 22.04
C ASP A 45 -1.01 21.60 21.39
N GLY A 46 -0.11 21.07 20.56
CA GLY A 46 0.88 21.91 19.87
C GLY A 46 2.23 21.98 20.55
N LEU A 47 2.46 21.08 21.50
CA LEU A 47 3.61 21.06 22.38
C LEU A 47 4.83 20.40 21.69
N VAL A 48 4.56 19.36 20.88
CA VAL A 48 5.51 18.76 19.94
C VAL A 48 4.91 18.75 18.54
N THR A 49 5.68 19.29 17.58
CA THR A 49 5.35 19.29 16.15
C THR A 49 6.48 18.65 15.37
N VAL A 50 6.17 17.67 14.53
CA VAL A 50 7.10 17.01 13.62
C VAL A 50 6.72 17.36 12.19
N THR A 51 7.68 17.80 11.42
CA THR A 51 7.52 18.08 9.99
C THR A 51 8.15 16.94 9.21
N VAL A 52 7.37 16.32 8.32
CA VAL A 52 7.84 15.34 7.34
C VAL A 52 7.53 15.85 5.94
N ASP A 53 8.21 15.32 4.93
CA ASP A 53 7.78 15.54 3.56
C ASP A 53 6.70 14.52 3.13
N GLY A 54 6.13 14.68 1.94
CA GLY A 54 5.16 13.75 1.34
C GLY A 54 5.72 12.36 1.00
N THR A 55 7.04 12.16 1.09
CA THR A 55 7.68 10.83 1.05
C THR A 55 7.82 10.22 2.46
N GLY A 56 7.61 11.05 3.48
CA GLY A 56 7.73 10.81 4.91
C GLY A 56 9.16 10.84 5.43
N GLU A 57 10.06 11.50 4.71
CA GLU A 57 11.37 11.92 5.22
C GLU A 57 11.15 12.97 6.32
N MET A 58 11.86 12.86 7.45
CA MET A 58 11.74 13.84 8.53
C MET A 58 12.54 15.11 8.18
N ARG A 59 11.84 16.25 8.13
CA ARG A 59 12.43 17.57 7.85
C ARG A 59 12.76 18.35 9.10
N GLY A 60 12.02 18.15 10.19
CA GLY A 60 12.29 18.83 11.43
C GLY A 60 11.39 18.43 12.59
N VAL A 61 11.83 18.82 13.80
CA VAL A 61 11.09 18.66 15.05
C VAL A 61 11.12 19.99 15.78
N LYS A 62 9.94 20.48 16.19
CA LYS A 62 9.76 21.68 17.00
C LYS A 62 9.12 21.29 18.33
N ILE A 63 9.75 21.72 19.42
CA ILE A 63 9.26 21.51 20.79
C ILE A 63 9.06 22.90 21.39
N ARG A 64 7.85 23.20 21.89
CA ARG A 64 7.62 24.50 22.53
C ARG A 64 8.33 24.56 23.87
N ALA A 65 9.27 25.51 23.98
CA ALA A 65 9.93 25.84 25.23
C ALA A 65 8.91 26.18 26.32
N ASN A 66 9.16 25.71 27.54
CA ASN A 66 8.34 25.88 28.75
C ASN A 66 7.27 24.81 29.02
N SER A 67 7.31 23.66 28.33
CA SER A 67 6.30 22.61 28.47
C SER A 67 6.82 21.28 29.04
N PHE A 68 8.14 21.16 29.27
CA PHE A 68 8.76 19.94 29.78
C PHE A 68 9.79 20.24 30.85
N ASP A 69 9.85 19.37 31.86
CA ASP A 69 10.96 19.30 32.79
C ASP A 69 12.10 18.50 32.12
N PRO A 70 13.35 19.01 32.11
CA PRO A 70 14.48 18.31 31.51
C PRO A 70 14.85 17.00 32.23
N GLY A 71 14.27 16.73 33.41
CA GLY A 71 14.38 15.46 34.12
C GLY A 71 13.43 14.36 33.62
N ASP A 72 12.38 14.70 32.88
CA ASP A 72 11.34 13.78 32.40
C ASP A 72 11.43 13.60 30.86
N THR A 73 12.49 12.93 30.41
CA THR A 73 12.74 12.70 28.97
C THR A 73 11.88 11.57 28.38
N GLU A 74 11.41 10.62 29.18
CA GLU A 74 10.58 9.49 28.71
C GLU A 74 9.29 9.96 28.04
N ASP A 75 8.54 10.87 28.67
CA ASP A 75 7.30 11.40 28.11
C ASP A 75 7.53 12.18 26.80
N LEU A 76 8.66 12.87 26.70
CA LEU A 76 9.03 13.62 25.49
C LEU A 76 9.32 12.67 24.31
N GLU A 77 10.03 11.58 24.57
CA GLU A 77 10.34 10.57 23.56
C GLU A 77 9.06 9.96 22.98
N ASP A 78 8.10 9.58 23.83
CA ASP A 78 6.81 9.04 23.41
C ASP A 78 6.00 10.05 22.58
N LEU A 79 6.01 11.32 22.96
CA LEU A 79 5.32 12.38 22.23
C LEU A 79 5.94 12.65 20.86
N ILE A 80 7.26 12.59 20.72
CA ILE A 80 7.92 12.72 19.41
C ILE A 80 7.52 11.55 18.49
N ILE A 81 7.48 10.33 19.01
CA ILE A 81 7.04 9.16 18.25
C ILE A 81 5.59 9.31 17.80
N ALA A 82 4.71 9.78 18.70
CA ALA A 82 3.31 10.02 18.39
C ALA A 82 3.14 11.11 17.31
N ALA A 83 3.88 12.22 17.43
CA ALA A 83 3.86 13.31 16.44
C ALA A 83 4.36 12.86 15.07
N TYR A 84 5.43 12.06 15.02
CA TYR A 84 5.92 11.49 13.77
C TYR A 84 4.91 10.54 13.13
N ARG A 85 4.25 9.68 13.92
CA ARG A 85 3.20 8.79 13.39
C ARG A 85 2.01 9.56 12.81
N ASP A 86 1.59 10.64 13.48
CA ASP A 86 0.55 11.55 12.96
C ASP A 86 0.99 12.22 11.65
N ALA A 87 2.21 12.77 11.61
CA ALA A 87 2.79 13.38 10.41
C ALA A 87 2.88 12.37 9.25
N ARG A 88 3.37 11.16 9.53
CA ARG A 88 3.51 10.08 8.55
C ARG A 88 2.16 9.64 8.00
N SER A 89 1.15 9.47 8.86
CA SER A 89 -0.20 9.11 8.41
C SER A 89 -0.81 10.17 7.48
N LYS A 90 -0.54 11.45 7.73
CA LYS A 90 -0.96 12.56 6.87
C LYS A 90 -0.19 12.56 5.54
N ALA A 91 1.11 12.25 5.57
CA ALA A 91 1.93 12.11 4.37
C ALA A 91 1.46 10.96 3.47
N ASP A 92 1.14 9.81 4.05
CA ASP A 92 0.60 8.67 3.31
C ASP A 92 -0.76 9.01 2.68
N ALA A 93 -1.62 9.78 3.38
CA ALA A 93 -2.87 10.27 2.82
C ALA A 93 -2.64 11.25 1.66
N ALA A 94 -1.74 12.23 1.82
CA ALA A 94 -1.41 13.18 0.78
C ALA A 94 -0.81 12.50 -0.47
N ALA A 95 0.02 11.47 -0.28
CA ALA A 95 0.53 10.65 -1.37
C ALA A 95 -0.59 9.90 -2.09
N ALA A 96 -1.52 9.28 -1.33
CA ALA A 96 -2.67 8.60 -1.90
C ALA A 96 -3.57 9.56 -2.71
N GLU A 97 -3.76 10.79 -2.24
CA GLU A 97 -4.50 11.82 -2.98
C GLU A 97 -3.78 12.29 -4.24
N ALA A 98 -2.44 12.42 -4.19
CA ALA A 98 -1.64 12.81 -5.34
C ALA A 98 -1.66 11.76 -6.46
N PHE A 99 -1.67 10.47 -6.10
CA PHE A 99 -1.69 9.35 -7.05
C PHE A 99 -3.09 8.83 -7.38
N GLY A 100 -4.11 9.10 -6.56
CA GLY A 100 -5.49 8.61 -6.74
C GLY A 100 -6.08 8.94 -8.11
N PRO A 101 -5.99 10.20 -8.60
CA PRO A 101 -6.44 10.57 -9.94
C PRO A 101 -5.68 9.83 -11.06
N LEU A 102 -4.39 9.57 -10.86
CA LEU A 102 -3.54 8.83 -11.82
C LEU A 102 -3.93 7.35 -11.86
N ALA A 103 -4.20 6.74 -10.71
CA ALA A 103 -4.69 5.37 -10.58
C ALA A 103 -6.10 5.19 -11.17
N GLY A 104 -6.98 6.18 -11.01
CA GLY A 104 -8.32 6.18 -11.63
C GLY A 104 -8.28 6.23 -13.16
N GLY A 105 -7.33 6.98 -13.73
CA GLY A 105 -7.09 7.01 -15.18
C GLY A 105 -6.54 5.69 -15.73
N LEU A 106 -5.62 5.06 -15.00
CA LEU A 106 -5.05 3.75 -15.35
C LEU A 106 -6.04 2.59 -15.18
N GLY A 107 -6.88 2.61 -14.14
CA GLY A 107 -7.94 1.63 -13.93
C GLY A 107 -9.01 1.68 -15.03
N GLY A 108 -9.28 2.87 -15.58
CA GLY A 108 -10.13 3.03 -16.76
C GLY A 108 -9.48 2.53 -18.07
N LEU A 109 -8.15 2.54 -18.15
CA LEU A 109 -7.40 2.12 -19.35
C LEU A 109 -7.02 0.63 -19.35
N THR A 110 -6.86 0.03 -18.17
CA THR A 110 -6.44 -1.37 -17.98
C THR A 110 -7.61 -2.34 -17.77
N GLY A 111 -8.85 -1.88 -17.94
CA GLY A 111 -10.03 -2.75 -17.95
C GLY A 111 -10.68 -2.93 -16.57
N GLY A 112 -11.09 -1.83 -15.93
CA GLY A 112 -12.17 -1.88 -14.96
C GLY A 112 -13.39 -2.57 -15.60
N ASP A 113 -13.78 -3.70 -15.03
CA ASP A 113 -14.87 -4.60 -15.44
C ASP A 113 -14.55 -5.66 -16.53
N GLY A 114 -13.49 -6.44 -16.33
CA GLY A 114 -13.45 -7.85 -16.76
C GLY A 114 -12.59 -8.20 -17.98
N ALA A 115 -12.00 -9.40 -17.89
CA ALA A 115 -11.18 -10.13 -18.88
C ALA A 115 -9.69 -9.72 -19.00
N GLY A 116 -8.78 -10.57 -18.51
CA GLY A 116 -7.35 -10.35 -18.81
C GLY A 116 -6.24 -11.25 -18.29
N LEU A 117 -6.43 -12.17 -17.33
CA LEU A 117 -5.42 -13.21 -17.02
C LEU A 117 -5.98 -14.62 -17.23
N PRO A 118 -6.12 -15.12 -18.48
CA PRO A 118 -6.28 -16.54 -18.72
C PRO A 118 -4.87 -17.17 -18.64
N GLY A 119 -4.48 -17.70 -17.48
CA GLY A 119 -3.17 -18.37 -17.43
C GLY A 119 -2.66 -18.97 -16.13
N LEU A 120 -3.32 -18.80 -14.97
CA LEU A 120 -2.79 -19.33 -13.69
C LEU A 120 -3.73 -20.35 -13.02
N GLY A 121 -4.59 -21.01 -13.80
CA GLY A 121 -5.53 -22.04 -13.31
C GLY A 121 -5.21 -23.48 -13.73
N ALA A 122 -4.09 -23.75 -14.41
CA ALA A 122 -3.82 -25.06 -15.03
C ALA A 122 -2.60 -25.81 -14.45
N LEU A 123 -2.39 -25.79 -13.14
CA LEU A 123 -1.41 -26.66 -12.47
C LEU A 123 -2.06 -27.63 -11.46
N GLY A 124 -3.37 -27.88 -11.61
CA GLY A 124 -4.00 -29.02 -10.94
C GLY A 124 -3.49 -30.32 -11.56
N GLY A 125 -2.64 -31.05 -10.84
CA GLY A 125 -2.31 -32.43 -11.19
C GLY A 125 -0.99 -32.95 -10.63
N ASP A 126 -0.86 -33.08 -9.31
CA ASP A 126 -0.22 -34.29 -8.76
C ASP A 126 -0.88 -34.67 -7.44
N ALA A 127 -1.51 -35.83 -7.46
CA ALA A 127 -2.17 -36.43 -6.33
C ALA A 127 -1.12 -36.93 -5.34
N VAL A 128 -1.29 -36.64 -4.05
CA VAL A 128 -0.62 -37.41 -2.99
C VAL A 128 -1.58 -38.51 -2.55
N PRO A 129 -1.38 -39.79 -2.93
CA PRO A 129 -2.15 -40.89 -2.37
C PRO A 129 -1.46 -41.39 -1.10
N GLY A 130 -2.24 -41.56 -0.03
CA GLY A 130 -1.87 -42.42 1.10
C GLY A 130 -1.64 -41.70 2.42
N GLU A 131 -2.70 -41.15 3.02
CA GLU A 131 -2.76 -41.09 4.48
C GLU A 131 -3.96 -41.93 4.93
N THR A 132 -3.63 -43.20 5.16
CA THR A 132 -4.51 -44.28 5.56
C THR A 132 -4.90 -44.09 7.02
N ASP A 133 -6.20 -43.98 7.25
CA ASP A 133 -6.91 -44.61 8.37
C ASP A 133 -6.51 -44.21 9.80
N ARG A 134 -7.14 -43.13 10.30
CA ARG A 134 -7.36 -42.93 11.74
C ARG A 134 -8.52 -43.83 12.20
N GLY A 135 -8.20 -45.01 12.72
CA GLY A 135 -9.13 -45.84 13.48
C GLY A 135 -9.40 -45.25 14.88
N PRO A 136 -10.63 -45.36 15.42
CA PRO A 136 -10.95 -44.93 16.77
C PRO A 136 -10.74 -46.07 17.80
N GLU A 137 -10.30 -45.67 18.99
CA GLU A 137 -10.66 -46.25 20.30
C GLU A 137 -10.07 -47.61 20.77
N GLY A 138 -9.39 -47.52 21.93
CA GLY A 138 -9.74 -48.33 23.10
C GLY A 138 -8.90 -49.57 23.43
N SER A 139 -8.66 -49.76 24.73
CA SER A 139 -7.99 -50.90 25.41
C SER A 139 -6.45 -50.80 25.45
N GLY A 140 -5.76 -50.74 26.58
CA GLY A 140 -6.11 -51.25 27.90
C GLY A 140 -5.02 -52.22 28.36
N GLY A 141 -4.01 -51.72 29.07
CA GLY A 141 -3.31 -52.43 30.16
C GLY A 141 -2.40 -53.64 29.87
N SER A 142 -1.35 -53.70 30.71
CA SER A 142 -0.59 -54.89 31.11
C SER A 142 0.48 -55.41 30.13
N ARG A 143 1.78 -55.25 30.43
CA ARG A 143 2.64 -55.93 31.43
C ARG A 143 3.49 -57.02 30.77
N SER A 144 4.63 -57.28 31.41
CA SER A 144 5.57 -58.41 31.23
C SER A 144 6.65 -58.17 30.17
N LEU A 145 7.90 -57.91 30.58
CA LEU A 145 8.94 -58.88 31.00
C LEU A 145 9.41 -59.68 29.79
N GLY A 146 10.69 -59.81 29.44
CA GLY A 146 11.94 -59.64 30.16
C GLY A 146 13.00 -60.45 29.40
N PHE A 147 14.20 -60.47 29.98
CA PHE A 147 15.45 -61.10 29.54
C PHE A 147 16.36 -60.24 28.65
#